data_AF-A0A7S2JWB9-F1
#
_entry.id   AF-A0A7S2JWB9-F1
#
_cell.length_a   1.000
_cell.length_b   1.000
_cell.length_c   1.000
_cell.angle_alpha   90.00
_cell.angle_beta   90.00
_cell.angle_gamma   90.00
#
_symmetry.space_group_name_H-M   'P 1'
#
loop_
_entity.id
_entity.type
_entity.pdbx_description
1 polymer ?
#
loop_
_entity_poly.entity_id
_entity_poly.type
_entity_poly.pdbx_seq_one_letter_code
_entity_poly.pdbx_strand_id
1 'polypeptide(L)'
;RQSLHYFLNQDQPSTFAFMLMRLIVLHKSSSVARNAGVMECLELVSARLTDDSSAAKLSSAPARTMAWCVLSNSFAQSSLVEGMLMKKKDDLIDAALRDLSSSSARKEVKQSVTAFLYNLSLYHSKQSNVSGNDELPDYAIALLCGVLESIENETCETSMFRRLLVAAAFVRCHNEIAGSLLVDLGYHEVLKNSSSQLGGKSSQLAQEIVSMISS
;
A
#
# COMPACT_ATOMS: atom_id res chain seq x y z
N ARG A 1 -16.26 14.19 16.66
CA ARG A 1 -15.73 12.82 16.88
C ARG A 1 -16.84 11.78 16.78
N GLN A 2 -17.84 11.82 17.66
CA GLN A 2 -18.95 10.84 17.69
C GLN A 2 -19.71 10.74 16.35
N SER A 3 -19.98 11.86 15.67
CA SER A 3 -20.72 11.85 14.40
C SER A 3 -19.97 11.13 13.27
N LEU A 4 -18.65 11.34 13.13
CA LEU A 4 -17.87 10.69 12.07
C LEU A 4 -17.75 9.17 12.32
N HIS A 5 -17.46 8.79 13.57
CA HIS A 5 -17.43 7.38 13.96
C HIS A 5 -18.77 6.71 13.69
N TYR A 6 -19.89 7.37 14.02
CA TYR A 6 -21.24 6.88 13.71
C TYR A 6 -21.46 6.63 12.21
N PHE A 7 -21.06 7.57 11.34
CA PHE A 7 -21.22 7.40 9.89
C PHE A 7 -20.30 6.33 9.29
N LEU A 8 -19.09 6.16 9.83
CA LEU A 8 -18.19 5.09 9.43
C LEU A 8 -18.66 3.71 9.91
N ASN A 9 -19.44 3.65 10.99
CA ASN A 9 -19.90 2.39 11.58
C ASN A 9 -21.21 1.86 10.96
N GLN A 10 -21.83 2.58 10.02
CA GLN A 10 -23.02 2.11 9.30
C GLN A 10 -22.69 0.88 8.43
N ASP A 11 -23.66 0.00 8.17
CA ASP A 11 -23.43 -1.17 7.32
C ASP A 11 -22.91 -0.78 5.93
N GLN A 12 -23.47 0.30 5.37
CA GLN A 12 -22.97 0.98 4.18
C GLN A 12 -22.46 2.38 4.54
N PRO A 13 -21.17 2.52 4.85
CA PRO A 13 -20.59 3.80 5.20
C PRO A 13 -20.57 4.69 3.96
N SER A 14 -21.02 5.94 4.12
CA SER A 14 -21.04 6.89 3.03
C SER A 14 -19.62 7.20 2.55
N THR A 15 -19.40 7.19 1.24
CA THR A 15 -18.16 7.69 0.61
C THR A 15 -17.79 9.08 1.14
N PHE A 16 -18.78 9.91 1.45
CA PHE A 16 -18.56 11.24 2.04
C PHE A 16 -17.89 11.19 3.41
N ALA A 17 -18.22 10.22 4.25
CA ALA A 17 -17.56 10.05 5.56
C ALA A 17 -16.07 9.74 5.38
N PHE A 18 -15.71 8.86 4.44
CA PHE A 18 -14.29 8.61 4.12
C PHE A 18 -13.61 9.83 3.49
N MET A 19 -14.31 10.58 2.63
CA MET A 19 -13.78 11.82 2.06
C MET A 19 -13.46 12.87 3.13
N LEU A 20 -14.29 13.00 4.16
CA LEU A 20 -13.98 13.88 5.29
C LEU A 20 -12.83 13.31 6.13
N MET A 21 -12.86 12.01 6.41
CA MET A 21 -11.83 11.35 7.21
C MET A 21 -10.45 11.50 6.58
N ARG A 22 -10.32 11.39 5.25
CA ARG A 22 -9.03 11.50 4.54
C ARG A 22 -8.40 12.89 4.72
N LEU A 23 -9.20 13.92 4.96
CA LEU A 23 -8.72 15.28 5.23
C LEU A 23 -8.38 15.45 6.71
N ILE A 24 -9.18 14.87 7.61
CA ILE A 24 -8.97 14.94 9.05
C ILE A 24 -7.63 14.30 9.45
N VAL A 25 -7.28 13.15 8.84
CA VAL A 25 -6.01 12.45 9.10
C VAL A 25 -4.77 13.21 8.63
N LEU A 26 -4.91 14.21 7.76
CA LEU A 26 -3.79 15.06 7.35
C LEU A 26 -3.53 16.19 8.35
N HIS A 27 -4.54 16.58 9.13
CA HIS A 27 -4.42 17.70 10.04
C HIS A 27 -3.78 17.24 11.35
N LYS A 28 -2.51 17.60 11.54
CA LYS A 28 -1.75 17.38 12.77
C LYS A 28 -2.45 18.00 13.98
N SER A 29 -2.47 17.30 15.10
CA SER A 29 -3.02 17.83 16.35
C SER A 29 -2.15 17.44 17.53
N SER A 30 -1.94 18.37 18.45
CA SER A 30 -1.34 18.13 19.76
C SER A 30 -2.33 17.55 20.77
N SER A 31 -3.63 17.53 20.45
CA SER A 31 -4.66 17.01 21.35
C SER A 31 -4.66 15.47 21.35
N VAL A 32 -4.24 14.88 22.47
CA VAL A 32 -4.26 13.42 22.70
C VAL A 32 -5.66 12.84 22.45
N ALA A 33 -6.70 13.49 22.97
CA ALA A 33 -8.08 13.04 22.81
C ALA A 33 -8.55 13.06 21.35
N ARG A 34 -8.07 14.01 20.54
CA ARG A 34 -8.36 14.03 19.10
C ARG A 34 -7.63 12.89 18.39
N ASN A 35 -6.34 12.69 18.66
CA ASN A 35 -5.55 11.64 18.04
C ASN A 35 -6.10 10.25 18.36
N ALA A 36 -6.51 10.01 19.62
CA ALA A 36 -7.20 8.78 20.01
C ALA A 36 -8.48 8.54 19.19
N GLY A 37 -9.29 9.57 18.97
CA GLY A 37 -10.49 9.44 18.14
C GLY A 37 -10.23 9.21 16.65
N VAL A 38 -9.16 9.79 16.13
CA VAL A 38 -8.70 9.53 14.75
C VAL A 38 -8.22 8.08 14.64
N MET A 39 -7.48 7.58 15.63
CA MET A 39 -7.03 6.19 15.69
C MET A 39 -8.19 5.20 15.71
N GLU A 40 -9.21 5.42 16.55
CA GLU A 40 -10.42 4.57 16.55
C GLU A 40 -11.08 4.51 15.16
N CYS A 41 -11.14 5.65 14.46
CA CYS A 41 -11.70 5.68 13.11
C CYS A 41 -10.80 4.97 12.08
N LEU A 42 -9.46 5.07 12.23
CA LEU A 42 -8.51 4.34 11.39
C LEU A 42 -8.62 2.83 11.61
N GLU A 43 -8.71 2.38 12.86
CA GLU A 43 -8.92 0.97 13.21
C GLU A 43 -10.21 0.43 12.58
N LEU A 44 -11.29 1.22 12.61
CA LEU A 44 -12.55 0.86 11.96
C LEU A 44 -12.43 0.79 10.43
N VAL A 45 -11.69 1.73 9.80
CA VAL A 45 -11.43 1.71 8.36
C VAL A 45 -10.62 0.46 7.98
N SER A 46 -9.55 0.17 8.73
CA SER A 46 -8.71 -1.02 8.52
C SER A 46 -9.53 -2.29 8.65
N ALA A 47 -10.30 -2.44 9.74
CA ALA A 47 -11.15 -3.62 9.95
C ALA A 47 -12.13 -3.86 8.80
N ARG A 48 -12.70 -2.79 8.20
CA ARG A 48 -13.60 -2.91 7.04
C ARG A 48 -12.90 -3.28 5.74
N LEU A 49 -11.64 -2.91 5.56
CA LEU A 49 -10.86 -3.29 4.39
C LEU A 49 -10.42 -4.77 4.44
N THR A 50 -10.14 -5.26 5.65
CA THR A 50 -9.61 -6.60 5.92
C THR A 50 -10.68 -7.65 6.22
N ASP A 51 -11.93 -7.24 6.47
CA ASP A 51 -13.03 -8.16 6.75
C ASP A 51 -13.54 -8.85 5.47
N ASP A 52 -13.15 -10.11 5.30
CA ASP A 52 -13.56 -10.96 4.18
C ASP A 52 -14.95 -11.58 4.39
N SER A 53 -15.43 -11.59 5.63
CA SER A 53 -16.68 -12.25 6.01
C SER A 53 -17.93 -11.46 5.65
N SER A 54 -17.78 -10.18 5.26
CA SER A 54 -18.90 -9.33 4.90
C SER A 54 -18.74 -8.76 3.49
N ALA A 55 -19.34 -9.44 2.50
CA ALA A 55 -19.49 -9.00 1.11
C ALA A 55 -20.18 -7.62 0.91
N ALA A 56 -20.40 -6.83 1.96
CA ALA A 56 -21.20 -5.61 1.95
C ALA A 56 -20.57 -4.36 2.59
N LYS A 57 -19.55 -4.46 3.46
CA LYS A 57 -19.16 -3.28 4.28
C LYS A 57 -18.41 -2.18 3.50
N LEU A 58 -17.77 -2.54 2.39
CA LEU A 58 -17.15 -1.62 1.41
C LEU A 58 -17.33 -2.15 -0.03
N SER A 59 -18.53 -2.59 -0.37
CA SER A 59 -18.84 -3.19 -1.68
C SER A 59 -18.71 -2.19 -2.84
N SER A 60 -18.87 -0.89 -2.58
CA SER A 60 -18.73 0.13 -3.61
C SER A 60 -17.25 0.52 -3.81
N ALA A 61 -16.81 0.51 -5.07
CA ALA A 61 -15.46 0.96 -5.43
C ALA A 61 -15.11 2.39 -4.95
N PRO A 62 -16.02 3.38 -4.97
CA PRO A 62 -15.73 4.71 -4.42
C PRO A 62 -15.44 4.69 -2.92
N ALA A 63 -16.23 3.96 -2.12
CA ALA A 63 -16.00 3.86 -0.69
C ALA A 63 -14.67 3.14 -0.40
N ARG A 64 -14.39 2.04 -1.11
CA ARG A 64 -13.15 1.28 -0.99
C ARG A 64 -11.92 2.11 -1.37
N THR A 65 -12.00 2.86 -2.47
CA THR A 65 -10.96 3.82 -2.90
C THR A 65 -10.69 4.86 -1.81
N MET A 66 -11.75 5.47 -1.24
CA MET A 66 -11.59 6.49 -0.21
C MET A 66 -11.07 5.91 1.10
N ALA A 67 -11.43 4.68 1.47
CA ALA A 67 -10.85 3.98 2.61
C ALA A 67 -9.34 3.80 2.46
N TRP A 68 -8.86 3.34 1.30
CA TRP A 68 -7.42 3.29 1.02
C TRP A 68 -6.75 4.66 1.03
N CYS A 69 -7.41 5.70 0.51
CA CYS A 69 -6.90 7.07 0.60
C CYS A 69 -6.79 7.57 2.04
N VAL A 70 -7.73 7.21 2.93
CA VAL A 70 -7.66 7.54 4.37
C VAL A 70 -6.40 6.92 4.98
N LEU A 71 -6.17 5.62 4.75
CA LEU A 71 -4.99 4.93 5.27
C LEU A 71 -3.69 5.48 4.67
N SER A 72 -3.67 5.73 3.36
CA SER A 72 -2.53 6.32 2.65
C SER A 72 -2.17 7.71 3.19
N ASN A 73 -3.16 8.54 3.53
CA ASN A 73 -2.94 9.86 4.11
C ASN A 73 -2.48 9.81 5.57
N SER A 74 -2.77 8.73 6.30
CA SER A 74 -2.33 8.58 7.70
C SER A 74 -0.80 8.62 7.83
N PHE A 75 -0.06 8.22 6.79
CA PHE A 75 1.41 8.31 6.69
C PHE A 75 1.98 9.72 6.83
N ALA A 76 1.16 10.78 6.74
CA ALA A 76 1.57 12.14 7.08
C ALA A 76 1.82 12.36 8.59
N GLN A 77 1.37 11.42 9.45
CA GLN A 77 1.50 11.49 10.90
C GLN A 77 2.05 10.18 11.46
N SER A 78 3.36 10.12 11.74
CA SER A 78 4.06 8.89 12.16
C SER A 78 3.41 8.18 13.35
N SER A 79 2.95 8.94 14.36
CA SER A 79 2.32 8.38 15.56
C SER A 79 1.00 7.64 15.29
N LEU A 80 0.24 8.08 14.27
CA LEU A 80 -1.02 7.41 13.91
C LEU A 80 -0.72 6.11 13.16
N VAL A 81 0.22 6.16 12.22
CA VAL A 81 0.62 4.99 11.43
C VAL A 81 1.22 3.90 12.29
N GLU A 82 2.10 4.25 13.22
CA GLU A 82 2.73 3.27 14.10
C GLU A 82 1.68 2.48 14.90
N GLY A 83 0.71 3.16 15.52
CA GLY A 83 -0.36 2.51 16.26
C GLY A 83 -1.24 1.61 15.38
N MET A 84 -1.49 1.99 14.13
CA MET A 84 -2.27 1.21 13.17
C MET A 84 -1.50 -0.04 12.69
N LEU A 85 -0.25 0.15 12.24
CA LEU A 85 0.57 -0.92 11.68
C LEU A 85 0.96 -1.96 12.73
N MET A 86 1.21 -1.56 13.98
CA MET A 86 1.52 -2.50 15.07
C MET A 86 0.47 -3.60 15.26
N LYS A 87 -0.80 -3.33 14.91
CA LYS A 87 -1.91 -4.28 15.09
C LYS A 87 -2.39 -4.95 13.80
N LYS A 88 -2.22 -4.28 12.66
CA LYS A 88 -2.95 -4.59 11.42
C LYS A 88 -2.09 -4.60 10.17
N LYS A 89 -0.76 -4.54 10.29
CA LYS A 89 0.14 -4.46 9.13
C LYS A 89 -0.10 -5.60 8.14
N ASP A 90 -0.05 -6.85 8.59
CA ASP A 90 -0.11 -8.01 7.69
C ASP A 90 -1.51 -8.14 7.08
N ASP A 91 -2.58 -8.05 7.89
CA ASP A 91 -3.97 -8.00 7.42
C ASP A 91 -4.19 -6.94 6.31
N LEU A 92 -3.61 -5.74 6.49
CA LEU A 92 -3.73 -4.64 5.52
C LEU A 92 -2.94 -4.89 4.25
N ILE A 93 -1.77 -5.51 4.34
CA ILE A 93 -0.98 -5.92 3.16
C ILE A 93 -1.76 -6.95 2.37
N ASP A 94 -2.30 -7.98 3.01
CA ASP A 94 -3.08 -9.03 2.36
C ASP A 94 -4.33 -8.44 1.68
N ALA A 95 -5.06 -7.58 2.38
CA ALA A 95 -6.23 -6.89 1.81
C ALA A 95 -5.86 -5.99 0.62
N ALA A 96 -4.72 -5.31 0.68
CA ALA A 96 -4.22 -4.47 -0.40
C ALA A 96 -3.80 -5.31 -1.62
N LEU A 97 -3.06 -6.39 -1.42
CA LEU A 97 -2.62 -7.28 -2.49
C LEU A 97 -3.80 -7.98 -3.16
N ARG A 98 -4.82 -8.40 -2.39
CA ARG A 98 -6.07 -8.93 -2.93
C ARG A 98 -6.81 -7.94 -3.83
N ASP A 99 -6.88 -6.67 -3.43
CA ASP A 99 -7.49 -5.63 -4.27
C ASP A 99 -6.70 -5.34 -5.53
N LEU A 100 -5.37 -5.48 -5.46
CA LEU A 100 -4.47 -5.25 -6.57
C LEU A 100 -4.57 -6.38 -7.61
N SER A 101 -4.61 -7.63 -7.15
CA SER A 101 -4.67 -8.84 -7.98
C SER A 101 -6.06 -9.12 -8.55
N SER A 102 -7.12 -8.53 -7.98
CA SER A 102 -8.47 -8.67 -8.52
C SER A 102 -8.56 -8.13 -9.96
N SER A 103 -8.87 -9.02 -10.91
CA SER A 103 -9.10 -8.68 -12.32
C SER A 103 -10.30 -7.75 -12.50
N SER A 104 -11.28 -7.83 -11.59
CA SER A 104 -12.47 -6.97 -11.55
C SER A 104 -12.24 -5.62 -10.85
N ALA A 105 -11.09 -5.39 -10.20
CA ALA A 105 -10.86 -4.15 -9.48
C ALA A 105 -10.78 -2.95 -10.44
N ARG A 106 -11.56 -1.92 -10.12
CA ARG A 106 -11.56 -0.66 -10.86
C ARG A 106 -10.23 0.07 -10.71
N LYS A 107 -9.84 0.84 -11.73
CA LYS A 107 -8.53 1.52 -11.80
C LYS A 107 -8.26 2.42 -10.59
N GLU A 108 -9.26 3.14 -10.09
CA GLU A 108 -9.15 4.00 -8.92
C GLU A 108 -8.85 3.24 -7.61
N VAL A 109 -9.35 2.01 -7.48
CA VAL A 109 -9.02 1.14 -6.35
C VAL A 109 -7.55 0.75 -6.44
N LYS A 110 -7.10 0.25 -7.60
CA LYS A 110 -5.69 -0.09 -7.82
C LYS A 110 -4.74 1.09 -7.57
N GLN A 111 -5.10 2.29 -8.04
CA GLN A 111 -4.31 3.50 -7.81
C GLN A 111 -4.21 3.89 -6.33
N SER A 112 -5.31 3.78 -5.57
CA SER A 112 -5.32 4.12 -4.14
C SER A 112 -4.60 3.08 -3.29
N VAL A 113 -4.77 1.79 -3.60
CA VAL A 113 -4.03 0.67 -3.00
C VAL A 113 -2.53 0.84 -3.21
N THR A 114 -2.09 1.05 -4.45
CA THR A 114 -0.66 1.19 -4.76
C THR A 114 -0.05 2.46 -4.14
N ALA A 115 -0.85 3.51 -3.92
CA ALA A 115 -0.40 4.66 -3.13
C ALA A 115 -0.21 4.31 -1.65
N PHE A 116 -1.10 3.52 -1.06
CA PHE A 116 -0.95 3.01 0.30
C PHE A 116 0.30 2.13 0.42
N LEU A 117 0.48 1.15 -0.47
CA LEU A 117 1.64 0.25 -0.46
C LEU A 117 2.96 1.00 -0.65
N TYR A 118 2.99 2.01 -1.52
CA TYR A 118 4.18 2.85 -1.68
C TYR A 118 4.49 3.69 -0.43
N ASN A 119 3.49 4.28 0.22
CA ASN A 119 3.73 5.02 1.47
C ASN A 119 4.18 4.08 2.59
N LEU A 120 3.67 2.85 2.62
CA LEU A 120 4.11 1.79 3.53
C LEU A 120 5.56 1.40 3.28
N SER A 121 5.96 1.18 2.03
CA SER A 121 7.36 0.86 1.71
C SER A 121 8.29 2.00 2.10
N LEU A 122 7.95 3.26 1.80
CA LEU A 122 8.72 4.43 2.24
C LEU A 122 8.82 4.55 3.76
N TYR A 123 7.75 4.23 4.49
CA TYR A 123 7.76 4.24 5.95
C TYR A 123 8.77 3.22 6.50
N HIS A 124 8.75 2.00 5.99
CA HIS A 124 9.71 0.97 6.37
C HIS A 124 11.14 1.29 5.94
N SER A 125 11.34 1.84 4.74
CA SER A 125 12.65 2.29 4.26
C SER A 125 13.28 3.35 5.17
N LYS A 126 12.47 4.19 5.81
CA LYS A 126 12.96 5.20 6.78
C LYS A 126 13.24 4.63 8.16
N GLN A 127 12.57 3.56 8.55
CA GLN A 127 12.76 2.89 9.84
C GLN A 127 13.88 1.86 9.82
N SER A 128 14.19 1.31 8.65
CA SER A 128 15.29 0.38 8.45
C SER A 128 16.61 1.12 8.61
N ASN A 129 17.08 1.23 9.85
CA ASN A 129 18.51 1.37 10.12
C ASN A 129 19.11 0.00 9.82
N VAL A 130 19.49 -0.24 8.55
CA VAL A 130 20.01 -1.53 8.05
C VAL A 130 21.08 -2.05 9.03
N SER A 131 20.65 -2.95 9.89
CA SER A 131 21.42 -3.54 10.98
C SER A 131 21.47 -5.02 10.67
N GLY A 132 22.48 -5.41 9.87
CA GLY A 132 23.05 -6.77 9.76
C GLY A 132 22.11 -7.98 9.63
N ASN A 133 20.80 -7.82 9.40
CA ASN A 133 19.90 -8.94 9.22
C ASN A 133 20.06 -9.43 7.79
N ASP A 134 20.59 -10.65 7.67
CA ASP A 134 20.82 -11.36 6.42
C ASP A 134 19.51 -11.84 5.75
N GLU A 135 18.35 -11.49 6.29
CA GLU A 135 17.04 -11.96 5.83
C GLU A 135 16.03 -10.84 5.63
N LEU A 136 15.24 -10.95 4.56
CA LEU A 136 14.10 -10.08 4.30
C LEU A 136 12.94 -10.45 5.23
N PRO A 137 12.29 -9.48 5.87
CA PRO A 137 11.11 -9.79 6.66
C PRO A 137 9.95 -10.26 5.77
N ASP A 138 9.13 -11.18 6.26
CA ASP A 138 8.03 -11.82 5.52
C ASP A 138 7.13 -10.82 4.77
N TYR A 139 6.78 -9.71 5.42
CA TYR A 139 5.94 -8.68 4.80
C TYR A 139 6.61 -8.01 3.58
N ALA A 140 7.94 -7.90 3.56
CA ALA A 140 8.68 -7.35 2.42
C ALA A 140 8.70 -8.33 1.26
N ILE A 141 8.85 -9.64 1.54
CA ILE A 141 8.72 -10.71 0.54
C ILE A 141 7.33 -10.69 -0.07
N ALA A 142 6.28 -10.68 0.77
CA ALA A 142 4.89 -10.62 0.33
C ALA A 142 4.62 -9.38 -0.55
N LEU A 143 5.13 -8.21 -0.15
CA LEU A 143 5.01 -6.99 -0.94
C LEU A 143 5.76 -7.08 -2.27
N LEU A 144 7.01 -7.53 -2.30
CA LEU A 144 7.78 -7.67 -3.53
C LEU A 144 7.09 -8.60 -4.53
N CYS A 145 6.69 -9.79 -4.07
CA CYS A 145 6.00 -10.76 -4.92
C CYS A 145 4.65 -10.20 -5.38
N GLY A 146 3.82 -9.72 -4.46
CA GLY A 146 2.46 -9.25 -4.76
C GLY A 146 2.42 -8.01 -5.65
N VAL A 147 3.34 -7.05 -5.50
CA VAL A 147 3.36 -5.87 -6.38
C VAL A 147 3.99 -6.15 -7.74
N LEU A 148 4.76 -7.23 -7.92
CA LEU A 148 5.32 -7.61 -9.22
C LEU A 148 4.51 -8.69 -9.93
N GLU A 149 3.64 -9.40 -9.21
CA GLU A 149 2.75 -10.40 -9.79
C GLU A 149 1.87 -9.81 -10.91
N SER A 150 1.92 -10.40 -12.11
CA SER A 150 1.16 -9.94 -13.27
C SER A 150 1.37 -8.46 -13.61
N ILE A 151 2.58 -7.91 -13.36
CA ILE A 151 2.89 -6.51 -13.67
C ILE A 151 2.79 -6.22 -15.17
N GLU A 152 3.09 -7.18 -16.05
CA GLU A 152 2.92 -7.03 -17.50
C GLU A 152 1.46 -6.87 -17.95
N ASN A 153 0.50 -7.32 -17.12
CA ASN A 153 -0.94 -7.25 -17.40
C ASN A 153 -1.60 -5.98 -16.83
N GLU A 154 -0.87 -5.14 -16.10
CA GLU A 154 -1.41 -3.92 -15.54
C GLU A 154 -1.63 -2.87 -16.63
N THR A 155 -2.86 -2.35 -16.74
CA THR A 155 -3.22 -1.37 -17.78
C THR A 155 -3.23 0.06 -17.24
N CYS A 156 -3.15 0.24 -15.92
CA CYS A 156 -3.10 1.54 -15.29
C CYS A 156 -1.64 1.98 -15.05
N GLU A 157 -1.16 2.90 -15.88
CA GLU A 157 0.22 3.43 -15.79
C GLU A 157 0.58 3.95 -14.39
N THR A 158 -0.35 4.63 -13.70
CA THR A 158 -0.11 5.13 -12.34
C THR A 158 0.02 4.01 -11.31
N SER A 159 -0.82 2.97 -11.42
CA SER A 159 -0.75 1.77 -10.55
C SER A 159 0.60 1.08 -10.75
N MET A 160 0.92 0.79 -12.01
CA MET A 160 2.16 0.16 -12.43
C MET A 160 3.41 0.93 -11.96
N PHE A 161 3.46 2.24 -12.20
CA PHE A 161 4.58 3.08 -11.75
C PHE A 161 4.78 2.99 -10.23
N ARG A 162 3.71 3.03 -9.45
CA ARG A 162 3.77 2.91 -7.98
C ARG A 162 4.18 1.52 -7.52
N ARG A 163 3.76 0.46 -8.20
CA ARG A 163 4.19 -0.92 -7.93
C ARG A 163 5.70 -1.08 -8.13
N LEU A 164 6.23 -0.52 -9.22
CA LEU A 164 7.68 -0.47 -9.46
C LEU A 164 8.40 0.35 -8.39
N LEU A 165 7.83 1.46 -7.93
CA LEU A 165 8.40 2.23 -6.82
C LEU A 165 8.43 1.46 -5.50
N VAL A 166 7.43 0.61 -5.22
CA VAL A 166 7.46 -0.29 -4.06
C VAL A 166 8.63 -1.26 -4.17
N ALA A 167 8.78 -1.93 -5.32
CA ALA A 167 9.89 -2.86 -5.55
C ALA A 167 11.25 -2.18 -5.44
N ALA A 168 11.43 -1.01 -6.09
CA ALA A 168 12.65 -0.22 -6.01
C ALA A 168 12.99 0.18 -4.58
N ALA A 169 12.00 0.55 -3.76
CA ALA A 169 12.22 0.92 -2.36
C ALA A 169 12.80 -0.25 -1.55
N PHE A 170 12.31 -1.48 -1.75
CA PHE A 170 12.83 -2.65 -1.05
C PHE A 170 14.19 -3.09 -1.58
N VAL A 171 14.39 -3.11 -2.91
CA VAL A 171 15.71 -3.41 -3.52
C VAL A 171 16.76 -2.44 -2.99
N ARG A 172 16.46 -1.14 -2.95
CA ARG A 172 17.39 -0.14 -2.43
C ARG A 172 17.69 -0.30 -0.92
N CYS A 173 16.72 -0.73 -0.13
CA CYS A 173 16.89 -0.88 1.32
C CYS A 173 17.57 -2.18 1.73
N HIS A 174 17.38 -3.26 0.98
CA HIS A 174 17.87 -4.61 1.33
C HIS A 174 18.91 -5.15 0.34
N ASN A 175 19.29 -4.34 -0.65
CA ASN A 175 20.35 -4.56 -1.63
C ASN A 175 20.33 -5.99 -2.21
N GLU A 176 21.44 -6.72 -2.05
CA GLU A 176 21.67 -8.06 -2.59
C GLU A 176 20.61 -9.08 -2.20
N ILE A 177 20.02 -9.00 -1.00
CA ILE A 177 19.02 -9.98 -0.53
C ILE A 177 17.73 -9.85 -1.35
N ALA A 178 17.25 -8.62 -1.52
CA ALA A 178 16.07 -8.36 -2.36
C ALA A 178 16.36 -8.58 -3.84
N GLY A 179 17.58 -8.23 -4.30
CA GLY A 179 17.99 -8.49 -5.67
C GLY A 179 18.00 -9.98 -6.00
N SER A 180 18.64 -10.79 -5.15
CA SER A 180 18.74 -12.25 -5.32
C SER A 180 17.35 -12.88 -5.36
N LEU A 181 16.45 -12.51 -4.44
CA LEU A 181 15.07 -12.99 -4.45
C LEU A 181 14.35 -12.69 -5.77
N LEU A 182 14.48 -11.46 -6.30
CA LEU A 182 13.84 -11.09 -7.56
C LEU A 182 14.44 -11.81 -8.78
N VAL A 183 15.73 -12.11 -8.75
CA VAL A 183 16.39 -12.92 -9.77
C VAL A 183 15.89 -14.36 -9.71
N ASP A 184 15.87 -14.97 -8.53
CA ASP A 184 15.46 -16.35 -8.28
C ASP A 184 13.99 -16.60 -8.69
N LEU A 185 13.12 -15.62 -8.44
CA LEU A 185 11.71 -15.68 -8.85
C LEU A 185 11.49 -15.33 -10.34
N GLY A 186 12.54 -15.01 -11.08
CA GLY A 186 12.46 -14.71 -12.52
C GLY A 186 11.92 -13.31 -12.85
N TYR A 187 11.74 -12.43 -11.87
CA TYR A 187 11.23 -11.07 -12.10
C TYR A 187 12.22 -10.18 -12.87
N HIS A 188 13.51 -10.52 -12.88
CA HIS A 188 14.52 -9.80 -13.67
C HIS A 188 14.17 -9.79 -15.18
N GLU A 189 13.80 -10.95 -15.75
CA GLU A 189 13.39 -11.03 -17.16
C GLU A 189 12.03 -10.38 -17.38
N VAL A 190 11.08 -10.52 -16.45
CA VAL A 190 9.77 -9.86 -16.54
C VAL A 190 9.92 -8.35 -16.62
N LEU A 191 10.73 -7.74 -15.76
CA LEU A 191 10.99 -6.30 -15.73
C LEU A 191 11.73 -5.84 -16.98
N LYS A 192 12.74 -6.60 -17.43
CA LYS A 192 13.51 -6.30 -18.63
C LYS A 192 12.62 -6.31 -19.87
N ASN A 193 11.81 -7.36 -20.06
CA ASN A 193 10.88 -7.49 -21.17
C ASN A 193 9.80 -6.41 -21.13
N SER A 194 9.24 -6.16 -19.94
CA SER A 194 8.24 -5.11 -19.74
C SER A 194 8.80 -3.73 -20.05
N SER A 195 10.05 -3.42 -19.73
CA SER A 195 10.64 -2.08 -19.95
C SER A 195 10.51 -1.56 -21.39
N SER A 196 10.50 -2.46 -22.38
CA SER A 196 10.30 -2.12 -23.80
C SER A 196 8.85 -1.75 -24.15
N GLN A 197 7.90 -2.26 -23.39
CA GLN A 197 6.46 -2.03 -23.53
C GLN A 197 5.99 -0.85 -22.66
N LEU A 198 6.72 -0.57 -21.59
CA LEU A 198 6.45 0.55 -20.70
C LEU A 198 6.78 1.89 -21.36
N GLY A 199 5.91 2.88 -21.16
CA GLY A 199 6.17 4.27 -21.55
C GLY A 199 6.88 5.07 -20.45
N GLY A 200 7.70 6.03 -20.87
CA GLY A 200 8.19 7.14 -20.03
C GLY A 200 8.91 6.70 -18.74
N LYS A 201 8.43 7.19 -17.59
CA LYS A 201 9.09 7.00 -16.28
C LYS A 201 9.06 5.56 -15.79
N SER A 202 8.04 4.78 -16.14
CA SER A 202 7.93 3.38 -15.70
C SER A 202 8.99 2.51 -16.37
N SER A 203 9.29 2.75 -17.65
CA SER A 203 10.37 2.06 -18.38
C SER A 203 11.73 2.33 -17.75
N GLN A 204 12.03 3.61 -17.49
CA GLN A 204 13.28 4.03 -16.83
C GLN A 204 13.43 3.38 -15.45
N LEU A 205 12.38 3.39 -14.65
CA LEU A 205 12.40 2.79 -13.31
C LEU A 205 12.56 1.26 -13.36
N ALA A 206 11.91 0.57 -14.31
CA ALA A 206 12.10 -0.86 -14.48
C ALA A 206 13.55 -1.20 -14.85
N GLN A 207 14.18 -0.42 -15.74
CA GLN A 207 15.59 -0.58 -16.10
C GLN A 207 16.52 -0.30 -14.92
N GLU A 208 16.23 0.71 -14.10
CA GLU A 208 16.98 1.02 -12.89
C GLU A 208 16.93 -0.15 -11.90
N ILE A 209 15.75 -0.73 -11.67
CA ILE A 209 15.59 -1.93 -10.82
C ILE A 209 16.42 -3.09 -11.36
N VAL A 210 16.33 -3.38 -12.67
CA VAL A 210 17.11 -4.46 -13.30
C VAL A 210 18.61 -4.24 -13.10
N SER A 211 19.08 -2.99 -13.24
CA SER A 211 20.49 -2.66 -13.02
C SER A 211 20.92 -2.84 -11.56
N MET A 212 20.05 -2.54 -10.59
CA MET A 212 20.34 -2.71 -9.15
C MET A 212 20.40 -4.17 -8.72
N ILE A 213 19.60 -5.05 -9.34
CA ILE A 213 19.57 -6.48 -8.97
C ILE A 213 20.61 -7.33 -9.73
N SER A 214 21.21 -6.76 -10.79
CA SER A 214 22.23 -7.43 -11.61
C SER A 214 23.66 -7.02 -11.26
N SER A 215 23.83 -6.03 -10.39
CA SER A 215 25.13 -5.57 -9.87
C SER A 215 25.58 -6.40 -8.68
#